data_AF-A0A2P4SB05-F1
#
_entry.id   AF-A0A2P4SB05-F1
#
_cell.length_a   1.000
_cell.length_b   1.000
_cell.length_c   1.000
_cell.angle_alpha   90.00
_cell.angle_beta   90.00
_cell.angle_gamma   90.00
#
_symmetry.space_group_name_H-M   'P 1'
#
loop_
_entity.id
_entity.type
_entity.pdbx_description
1 polymer ?
#
loop_
_entity_poly.entity_id
_entity_poly.type
_entity_poly.pdbx_seq_one_letter_code
_entity_poly.pdbx_strand_id
1 'polypeptide(L)'
;EPIRAGPILKHPTSYLLEKIERTVQIEASTVEIEERGVKLRLTVVDTPGYGDAINCRDCFKTIISYIDEQFERYLHDESGLNRRHIIDNRVHCCFYFISPFGHG
;
A
#
# COMPACT_ATOMS: atom_id res chain seq x y z
N GLU A 1 -9.80 -7.23 44.80
CA GLU A 1 -9.70 -7.68 43.38
C GLU A 1 -11.07 -7.54 42.72
N PRO A 2 -11.29 -6.63 41.75
CA PRO A 2 -12.47 -6.71 40.91
C PRO A 2 -12.11 -7.03 39.44
N ILE A 3 -12.52 -8.24 39.04
CA ILE A 3 -13.04 -8.68 37.74
C ILE A 3 -12.65 -7.81 36.51
N ARG A 4 -11.72 -8.33 35.70
CA ARG A 4 -11.45 -7.84 34.34
C ARG A 4 -12.71 -7.95 33.48
N ALA A 5 -13.32 -6.82 33.12
CA ALA A 5 -14.29 -6.76 32.04
C ALA A 5 -13.57 -7.04 30.71
N GLY A 6 -13.97 -8.12 30.02
CA GLY A 6 -13.51 -8.44 28.67
C GLY A 6 -13.90 -7.36 27.65
N PRO A 7 -13.35 -7.41 26.42
CA PRO A 7 -13.55 -6.37 25.44
C PRO A 7 -15.04 -6.24 25.08
N ILE A 8 -15.57 -5.04 25.27
CA ILE A 8 -16.93 -4.65 24.91
C ILE A 8 -17.11 -4.89 23.41
N LEU A 9 -18.06 -5.77 23.06
CA LEU A 9 -18.55 -5.95 21.69
C LEU A 9 -18.92 -4.58 21.12
N LYS A 10 -18.07 -4.05 20.24
CA LYS A 10 -18.36 -2.79 19.52
C LYS A 10 -19.66 -3.00 18.73
N HIS A 11 -20.67 -2.17 19.01
CA HIS A 11 -21.95 -2.16 18.29
C HIS A 11 -21.71 -2.12 16.76
N PRO A 12 -22.52 -2.83 15.94
CA PRO A 12 -22.31 -2.94 14.49
C PRO A 12 -22.28 -1.58 13.77
N THR A 13 -22.87 -0.54 14.35
CA THR A 13 -22.84 0.84 13.83
C THR A 13 -21.45 1.48 13.87
N SER A 14 -20.57 1.14 14.82
CA SER A 14 -19.24 1.78 14.89
C SER A 14 -18.29 1.31 13.77
N TYR A 15 -18.41 0.06 13.32
CA TYR A 15 -17.64 -0.47 12.19
C TYR A 15 -18.02 0.19 10.87
N LEU A 16 -19.32 0.48 10.68
CA LEU A 16 -19.79 1.18 9.48
C LEU A 16 -19.32 2.63 9.46
N LEU A 17 -19.32 3.31 10.61
CA LEU A 17 -18.82 4.69 10.72
C LEU A 17 -17.31 4.79 10.45
N GLU A 18 -16.52 3.78 10.84
CA GLU A 18 -15.08 3.72 10.54
C GLU A 18 -14.75 3.53 9.05
N LYS A 19 -15.73 3.00 8.30
CA LYS A 19 -15.70 2.82 6.84
C LYS A 19 -16.17 4.05 6.06
N ILE A 20 -16.67 5.07 6.75
CA ILE A 20 -17.05 6.34 6.12
C ILE A 20 -15.75 7.07 5.75
N GLU A 21 -15.43 7.01 4.45
CA GLU A 21 -14.43 7.84 3.76
C GLU A 21 -12.98 7.69 4.23
N ARG A 22 -12.45 6.46 4.19
CA ARG A 22 -10.99 6.31 4.13
C ARG A 22 -10.53 6.60 2.71
N THR A 23 -9.72 7.65 2.54
CA THR A 23 -8.99 7.89 1.30
C THR A 23 -7.91 6.83 1.11
N VAL A 24 -7.59 6.50 -0.14
CA VAL A 24 -6.46 5.62 -0.44
C VAL A 24 -5.18 6.29 0.02
N GLN A 25 -4.48 5.64 0.94
CA GLN A 25 -3.14 6.05 1.39
C GLN A 25 -2.09 5.14 0.78
N ILE A 26 -0.83 5.58 0.80
CA ILE A 26 0.31 4.78 0.37
C ILE A 26 1.17 4.49 1.59
N GLU A 27 1.40 3.21 1.87
CA GLU A 27 2.27 2.77 2.96
C GLU A 27 3.38 1.90 2.38
N ALA A 28 4.63 2.32 2.50
CA ALA A 28 5.78 1.57 2.01
C ALA A 28 6.58 0.99 3.19
N SER A 29 6.74 -0.33 3.20
CA SER A 29 7.57 -1.04 4.17
C SER A 29 8.72 -1.74 3.45
N THR A 30 9.93 -1.63 3.99
CA THR A 30 11.13 -2.24 3.40
C THR A 30 11.71 -3.26 4.36
N VAL A 31 12.02 -4.45 3.83
CA VAL A 31 12.63 -5.56 4.57
C VAL A 31 13.80 -6.13 3.79
N GLU A 32 14.82 -6.59 4.51
CA GLU A 32 15.91 -7.37 3.92
C GLU A 32 15.59 -8.87 4.05
N ILE A 33 15.72 -9.59 2.94
CA ILE A 33 15.42 -11.03 2.85
C ILE A 33 16.66 -11.73 2.31
N GLU A 34 16.93 -12.94 2.80
CA GLU A 34 17.95 -13.82 2.23
C GLU A 34 17.28 -15.11 1.77
N GLU A 35 17.30 -15.38 0.46
CA GLU A 35 16.76 -16.59 -0.13
C GLU A 35 17.91 -17.35 -0.80
N ARG A 36 18.24 -18.54 -0.29
CA ARG A 36 19.30 -19.42 -0.83
C ARG A 36 20.66 -18.71 -1.00
N GLY A 37 21.01 -17.85 -0.05
CA GLY A 37 22.27 -17.07 -0.06
C GLY A 37 22.23 -15.81 -0.92
N VAL A 38 21.09 -15.49 -1.56
CA VAL A 38 20.90 -14.21 -2.27
C VAL A 38 20.21 -13.22 -1.34
N LYS A 39 20.87 -12.10 -1.07
CA LYS A 39 20.30 -11.00 -0.29
C LYS A 39 19.50 -10.06 -1.16
N LEU A 40 18.27 -9.78 -0.75
CA LEU A 40 17.26 -8.99 -1.44
C LEU A 40 16.83 -7.87 -0.50
N ARG A 41 16.60 -6.67 -1.04
CA ARG A 41 15.85 -5.63 -0.34
C ARG A 41 14.46 -5.58 -0.97
N LEU A 42 13.46 -6.08 -0.25
CA LEU A 42 12.07 -6.09 -0.70
C LEU A 42 11.35 -4.88 -0.11
N THR A 43 10.69 -4.10 -0.98
CA THR A 43 9.77 -3.05 -0.56
C THR A 43 8.35 -3.45 -0.93
N VAL A 44 7.46 -3.49 0.07
CA VAL A 44 6.03 -3.69 -0.11
C VAL A 44 5.34 -2.34 -0.02
N VAL A 45 4.57 -2.00 -1.05
CA VAL A 45 3.77 -0.77 -1.11
C VAL A 45 2.30 -1.14 -1.02
N ASP A 46 1.70 -0.88 0.13
CA ASP A 46 0.30 -1.13 0.42
C ASP A 46 -0.57 0.10 0.12
N THR A 47 -1.84 -0.17 -0.17
CA THR A 47 -2.85 0.83 -0.59
C THR A 47 -4.10 0.78 0.30
N PRO A 48 -3.97 0.99 1.63
CA PRO A 48 -5.12 0.91 2.54
C PRO A 48 -6.21 1.91 2.14
N GLY A 49 -7.47 1.46 2.22
CA GLY A 49 -8.63 2.24 1.80
C GLY A 49 -9.04 2.03 0.33
N TYR A 50 -8.27 1.31 -0.48
CA TYR A 50 -8.65 1.02 -1.87
C TYR A 50 -9.93 0.15 -1.91
N GLY A 51 -10.96 0.67 -2.57
CA GLY A 51 -12.26 -0.01 -2.69
C GLY A 51 -13.18 0.09 -1.47
N ASP A 52 -12.78 0.79 -0.40
CA ASP A 52 -13.59 0.92 0.83
C ASP A 52 -14.70 1.97 0.75
N ALA A 53 -14.50 3.03 -0.04
CA ALA A 53 -15.46 4.11 -0.18
C ALA A 53 -16.71 3.68 -0.96
N ILE A 54 -17.85 4.34 -0.71
CA ILE A 54 -19.07 4.16 -1.53
C ILE A 54 -18.83 4.66 -2.95
N ASN A 55 -18.14 5.80 -3.08
CA ASN A 55 -17.72 6.36 -4.36
C ASN A 55 -16.22 6.10 -4.58
N CYS A 56 -15.89 5.10 -5.39
CA CYS A 56 -14.51 4.71 -5.72
C CYS A 56 -13.98 5.31 -7.02
N ARG A 57 -14.66 6.29 -7.64
CA ARG A 57 -14.27 6.81 -8.98
C ARG A 57 -12.82 7.27 -9.08
N ASP A 58 -12.25 7.78 -7.99
CA ASP A 58 -10.92 8.37 -7.98
C ASP A 58 -9.91 7.62 -7.09
N CYS A 59 -10.26 6.45 -6.56
CA CYS A 59 -9.41 5.71 -5.61
C CYS A 59 -8.04 5.31 -6.22
N PHE A 60 -7.94 5.20 -7.54
CA PHE A 60 -6.70 4.87 -8.23
C PHE A 60 -5.73 6.04 -8.39
N LYS A 61 -6.19 7.30 -8.25
CA LYS A 61 -5.35 8.47 -8.55
C LYS A 61 -4.10 8.50 -7.69
N THR A 62 -4.25 8.27 -6.38
CA THR A 62 -3.12 8.22 -5.43
C THR A 62 -2.10 7.15 -5.82
N ILE A 63 -2.57 5.97 -6.28
CA ILE A 63 -1.71 4.84 -6.67
C ILE A 63 -0.93 5.19 -7.94
N ILE A 64 -1.60 5.72 -8.97
CA ILE A 64 -0.96 6.14 -10.22
C ILE A 64 0.07 7.24 -9.94
N SER A 65 -0.31 8.27 -9.18
CA SER A 65 0.61 9.37 -8.84
C SER A 65 1.86 8.88 -8.10
N TYR A 66 1.73 7.90 -7.20
CA TYR A 66 2.89 7.32 -6.53
C TYR A 66 3.82 6.59 -7.51
N ILE A 67 3.26 5.78 -8.42
CA ILE A 67 4.03 5.05 -9.43
C ILE A 67 4.76 6.03 -10.35
N ASP A 68 4.06 7.02 -10.88
CA ASP A 68 4.63 8.05 -11.75
C ASP A 68 5.75 8.83 -11.06
N GLU A 69 5.58 9.18 -9.78
CA GLU A 69 6.62 9.83 -9.00
C GLU A 69 7.88 8.97 -8.85
N GLN A 70 7.75 7.65 -8.67
CA GLN A 70 8.93 6.77 -8.59
C GLN A 70 9.64 6.65 -9.93
N PHE A 71 8.90 6.65 -11.04
CA PHE A 71 9.49 6.70 -12.39
C PHE A 71 10.23 8.02 -12.63
N GLU A 72 9.62 9.16 -12.29
CA GLU A 72 10.22 10.48 -12.47
C GLU A 72 11.50 10.63 -11.64
N ARG A 73 11.49 10.18 -10.39
CA ARG A 73 12.69 10.17 -9.53
C ARG A 73 13.82 9.36 -10.15
N TYR A 74 13.51 8.16 -10.64
CA TYR A 74 14.51 7.33 -11.30
C TYR A 74 15.06 7.98 -12.58
N LEU A 75 14.18 8.53 -13.41
CA LEU A 75 14.57 9.22 -14.65
C LEU A 75 15.47 10.43 -14.37
N HIS A 76 15.14 11.19 -13.33
CA HIS A 76 15.94 12.33 -12.87
C HIS A 76 17.35 11.89 -12.43
N ASP A 77 17.44 10.86 -11.59
CA ASP A 77 18.71 10.33 -11.08
C ASP A 77 19.57 9.71 -12.20
N GLU A 78 18.94 9.00 -13.15
CA GLU A 78 19.60 8.40 -14.32
C GLU A 78 20.12 9.48 -15.28
N SER A 79 19.37 10.56 -15.47
CA SER A 79 19.77 11.67 -16.34
C SER A 79 20.88 12.53 -15.73
N GLY A 80 20.95 12.59 -14.39
CA GLY A 80 21.91 13.38 -13.62
C GLY A 80 23.38 12.96 -13.79
N LEU A 81 24.27 13.71 -13.13
CA LEU A 81 25.73 13.48 -13.19
C LEU A 81 26.17 12.33 -12.27
N ASN A 82 25.45 12.06 -11.18
CA ASN A 82 25.83 11.07 -10.16
C ASN A 82 25.04 9.76 -10.27
N ARG A 83 25.38 8.94 -11.28
CA ARG A 83 24.64 7.72 -11.63
C ARG A 83 25.09 6.45 -10.90
N ARG A 84 26.13 6.52 -10.05
CA ARG A 84 26.78 5.31 -9.49
C ARG A 84 25.97 4.61 -8.40
N HIS A 85 25.10 5.33 -7.70
CA HIS A 85 24.36 4.83 -6.53
C HIS A 85 22.87 5.21 -6.61
N ILE A 86 22.25 4.99 -7.78
CA ILE A 86 20.81 5.24 -7.96
C ILE A 86 20.03 4.24 -7.11
N ILE A 87 19.08 4.74 -6.33
CA ILE A 87 18.15 3.92 -5.56
C ILE A 87 16.91 3.70 -6.42
N ASP A 88 16.73 2.48 -6.92
CA ASP A 88 15.53 2.13 -7.67
C ASP A 88 14.34 1.89 -6.73
N ASN A 89 13.41 2.83 -6.70
CA ASN A 89 12.14 2.74 -5.96
C ASN A 89 10.94 2.46 -6.87
N ARG A 90 11.15 2.19 -8.18
CA ARG A 90 10.04 1.91 -9.10
C ARG A 90 9.29 0.66 -8.65
N VAL A 91 7.98 0.65 -8.87
CA VAL A 91 7.14 -0.52 -8.59
C VAL A 91 7.38 -1.57 -9.69
N HIS A 92 8.02 -2.69 -9.33
CA HIS A 92 8.37 -3.75 -10.30
C HIS A 92 7.23 -4.72 -10.60
N CYS A 93 6.27 -4.85 -9.69
CA CYS A 93 5.12 -5.75 -9.84
C CYS A 93 3.93 -5.21 -9.03
N CYS A 94 2.72 -5.55 -9.47
CA CYS A 94 1.48 -5.22 -8.76
C CYS A 94 0.66 -6.49 -8.56
N PHE A 95 0.33 -6.81 -7.31
CA PHE A 95 -0.59 -7.89 -6.98
C PHE A 95 -2.00 -7.31 -6.80
N TYR A 96 -2.86 -7.53 -7.79
CA TYR A 96 -4.24 -7.09 -7.75
C TYR A 96 -5.14 -8.21 -7.21
N PHE A 97 -5.66 -8.02 -6.00
CA PHE A 97 -6.49 -9.02 -5.33
C PHE A 97 -7.92 -8.94 -5.82
N ILE A 98 -8.33 -9.96 -6.57
CA ILE A 98 -9.71 -10.12 -7.03
C ILE A 98 -10.48 -10.92 -5.98
N SER A 99 -11.63 -10.38 -5.56
CA SER A 99 -12.52 -11.08 -4.63
C SER A 99 -13.02 -12.39 -5.25
N PRO A 100 -12.96 -13.53 -4.52
CA PRO A 100 -13.43 -14.81 -5.03
C PRO A 100 -14.96 -14.92 -5.10
N PHE A 101 -15.70 -13.90 -4.65
CA PHE A 101 -17.17 -13.93 -4.56
C PHE A 101 -17.89 -13.38 -5.81
N GLY A 102 -17.14 -12.95 -6.83
CA GLY A 102 -17.70 -12.40 -8.08
C GLY A 102 -18.08 -13.47 -9.11
N HIS A 103 -18.88 -13.08 -10.11
CA HIS A 103 -19.28 -13.94 -11.24
C HIS A 103 -18.59 -13.57 -12.57
N GLY A 104 -17.67 -12.59 -12.55
CA GLY A 104 -17.09 -11.98 -13.74
C GLY A 104 -17.80 -10.68 -14.12
#